data_AF-A0A8R7P3M3-F1
#
_entry.id   AF-A0A8R7P3M3-F1
#
_cell.length_a   1.000
_cell.length_b   1.000
_cell.length_c   1.000
_cell.angle_alpha   90.00
_cell.angle_beta   90.00
_cell.angle_gamma   90.00
#
_symmetry.space_group_name_H-M   'P 1'
#
loop_
_entity.id
_entity.type
_entity.pdbx_description
1 polymer ?
#
loop_
_entity_poly.entity_id
_entity_poly.type
_entity_poly.pdbx_seq_one_letter_code
_entity_poly.pdbx_strand_id
1 'polypeptide(L)'
;MDHGSSPTKICKSVVDEDIISNLPEALRDKILCCLPIKEAVGTCLLSRTWRYTWASMTELMFRRADFASGNDSADDDRRFLKFTDMFLFLHNGPILKFCLNTVANEMVSTGGYLYRWMLMLSRNKIKEIQLQTSIRDSYKPIQYKYSFNKAQGAKN
;
A
#
# COMPACT_ATOMS: atom_id res chain seq x y z
N MET A 1 69.27 1.22 2.49
CA MET A 1 68.33 1.06 3.61
C MET A 1 67.00 0.65 3.00
N ASP A 2 66.76 -0.66 2.94
CA ASP A 2 65.52 -1.24 2.41
C ASP A 2 64.42 -1.12 3.45
N HIS A 3 63.41 -0.31 3.17
CA HIS A 3 62.16 -0.34 3.91
C HIS A 3 61.25 -1.38 3.25
N GLY A 4 61.42 -2.64 3.69
CA GLY A 4 60.58 -3.76 3.30
C GLY A 4 59.11 -3.47 3.65
N SER A 5 58.30 -3.49 2.60
CA SER A 5 56.85 -3.35 2.64
C SER A 5 56.22 -4.29 3.68
N SER A 6 55.50 -3.73 4.64
CA SER A 6 54.64 -4.48 5.55
C SER A 6 53.48 -5.10 4.76
N PRO A 7 53.10 -6.36 4.99
CA PRO A 7 51.98 -6.97 4.28
C PRO A 7 50.68 -6.34 4.80
N THR A 8 50.04 -5.55 3.94
CA THR A 8 48.68 -5.05 4.16
C THR A 8 47.77 -6.26 4.32
N LYS A 9 47.39 -6.55 5.57
CA LYS A 9 46.29 -7.48 5.86
C LYS A 9 45.05 -6.92 5.20
N ILE A 10 44.67 -7.51 4.06
CA ILE A 10 43.32 -7.36 3.52
C ILE A 10 42.41 -8.00 4.55
N CYS A 11 41.86 -7.17 5.44
CA CYS A 11 40.67 -7.54 6.18
C CYS A 11 39.62 -7.82 5.11
N LYS A 12 39.31 -9.11 4.88
CA LYS A 12 38.09 -9.48 4.18
C LYS A 12 36.97 -8.83 4.98
N SER A 13 36.45 -7.71 4.48
CA SER A 13 35.18 -7.18 4.95
C SER A 13 34.21 -8.36 4.85
N VAL A 14 33.59 -8.72 5.98
CA VAL A 14 32.38 -9.53 5.95
C VAL A 14 31.51 -8.86 4.89
N VAL A 15 31.24 -9.58 3.80
CA VAL A 15 30.35 -9.07 2.76
C VAL A 15 29.05 -8.81 3.50
N ASP A 16 28.71 -7.54 3.66
CA ASP A 16 27.44 -7.11 4.22
C ASP A 16 26.39 -7.46 3.17
N GLU A 17 26.05 -8.75 3.10
CA GLU A 17 25.08 -9.27 2.16
C GLU A 17 23.73 -8.67 2.54
N ASP A 18 23.13 -7.92 1.62
CA ASP A 18 21.81 -7.34 1.81
C ASP A 18 20.74 -8.45 1.76
N ILE A 19 20.55 -9.13 2.89
CA ILE A 19 19.60 -10.24 3.06
C ILE A 19 18.18 -9.80 2.69
N ILE A 20 17.81 -8.56 3.01
CA ILE A 20 16.46 -8.03 2.82
C ILE A 20 16.18 -7.78 1.33
N SER A 21 17.13 -7.23 0.58
CA SER A 21 16.99 -7.08 -0.88
C SER A 21 17.03 -8.41 -1.63
N ASN A 22 17.71 -9.43 -1.08
CA ASN A 22 17.83 -10.76 -1.69
C ASN A 22 16.59 -11.65 -1.50
N LEU A 23 15.59 -11.21 -0.72
CA LEU A 23 14.33 -11.96 -0.56
C LEU A 23 13.60 -12.11 -1.91
N PRO A 24 12.96 -13.26 -2.19
CA PRO A 24 12.03 -13.41 -3.31
C PRO A 24 10.94 -12.34 -3.32
N GLU A 25 10.49 -11.95 -4.50
CA GLU A 25 9.48 -10.89 -4.68
C GLU A 25 8.21 -11.13 -3.86
N ALA A 26 7.72 -12.38 -3.81
CA ALA A 26 6.55 -12.75 -3.04
C ALA A 26 6.71 -12.52 -1.52
N LEU A 27 7.94 -12.57 -0.99
CA LEU A 27 8.19 -12.27 0.43
C LEU A 27 8.26 -10.76 0.66
N ARG A 28 8.83 -9.99 -0.27
CA ARG A 28 8.80 -8.53 -0.21
C ARG A 28 7.38 -7.99 -0.26
N ASP A 29 6.55 -8.52 -1.16
CA ASP A 29 5.11 -8.22 -1.23
C ASP A 29 4.43 -8.48 0.11
N LYS A 30 4.62 -9.66 0.71
CA LYS A 30 4.07 -9.98 2.04
C LYS A 30 4.53 -9.02 3.13
N ILE A 31 5.81 -8.62 3.14
CA ILE A 31 6.31 -7.64 4.10
C ILE A 31 5.58 -6.30 3.94
N LEU A 32 5.42 -5.82 2.70
CA LEU A 32 4.71 -4.58 2.43
C LEU A 32 3.21 -4.67 2.79
N CYS A 33 2.55 -5.79 2.51
CA CYS A 33 1.15 -6.02 2.84
C CYS A 33 0.88 -6.03 4.36
N CYS A 34 1.91 -6.26 5.19
CA CYS A 34 1.81 -6.17 6.65
C CYS A 34 1.91 -4.73 7.18
N LEU A 35 2.27 -3.76 6.34
CA LEU A 35 2.50 -2.37 6.74
C LEU A 35 1.30 -1.48 6.38
N PRO A 36 1.04 -0.41 7.14
CA PRO A 36 0.21 0.69 6.68
C PRO A 36 0.71 1.21 5.32
N ILE A 37 -0.19 1.55 4.40
CA ILE A 37 0.16 1.81 2.99
C ILE A 37 1.23 2.91 2.82
N LYS A 38 1.24 3.93 3.69
CA LYS A 38 2.27 4.98 3.69
C LYS A 38 3.64 4.46 4.11
N GLU A 39 3.66 3.59 5.11
CA GLU A 39 4.88 2.95 5.58
C GLU A 39 5.40 1.97 4.53
N ALA A 40 4.51 1.19 3.88
CA ALA A 40 4.89 0.31 2.78
C ALA A 40 5.60 1.06 1.63
N VAL A 41 5.05 2.20 1.21
CA VAL A 41 5.71 3.06 0.21
C VAL A 41 7.02 3.63 0.74
N GLY A 42 7.10 3.97 2.03
CA GLY A 42 8.34 4.40 2.68
C GLY A 42 9.42 3.30 2.71
N THR A 43 9.05 2.06 3.01
CA THR A 43 9.92 0.88 2.99
C THR A 43 10.50 0.62 1.61
N CYS A 44 9.78 0.99 0.55
CA CYS A 44 10.30 0.91 -0.82
C CYS A 44 11.56 1.76 -1.04
N LEU A 45 11.86 2.72 -0.16
CA LEU A 45 13.07 3.55 -0.25
C LEU A 45 14.34 2.86 0.28
N LEU A 46 14.23 1.70 0.94
CA LEU A 46 15.37 1.00 1.54
C LEU A 46 16.46 0.61 0.52
N SER A 47 16.07 0.23 -0.70
CA SER A 47 17.04 -0.09 -1.76
C SER A 47 16.43 0.04 -3.16
N ARG A 48 17.28 -0.06 -4.19
CA ARG A 48 16.83 -0.04 -5.59
C ARG A 48 15.89 -1.22 -5.91
N THR A 49 16.08 -2.35 -5.25
CA THR A 49 15.26 -3.56 -5.43
C THR A 49 13.85 -3.38 -4.87
N TRP A 50 13.72 -2.59 -3.79
CA TRP A 50 12.44 -2.30 -3.15
C TRP A 50 11.70 -1.10 -3.77
N ARG A 51 12.40 -0.21 -4.49
CA ARG A 51 11.84 1.06 -5.00
C ARG A 51 10.50 0.94 -5.72
N TYR A 52 10.28 -0.14 -6.47
CA TYR A 52 9.09 -0.33 -7.29
C TYR A 52 8.14 -1.41 -6.77
N THR A 53 8.44 -2.06 -5.65
CA THR A 53 7.62 -3.17 -5.15
C THR A 53 6.24 -2.72 -4.68
N TRP A 54 6.06 -1.46 -4.27
CA TRP A 54 4.73 -0.94 -3.91
C TRP A 54 3.73 -0.98 -5.08
N ALA A 55 4.21 -0.86 -6.33
CA ALA A 55 3.36 -0.79 -7.51
C ALA A 55 2.80 -2.16 -7.92
N SER A 56 3.35 -3.25 -7.38
CA SER A 56 2.89 -4.61 -7.61
C SER A 56 2.26 -5.26 -6.36
N MET A 57 1.98 -4.47 -5.31
CA MET A 57 1.43 -4.97 -4.06
C MET A 57 0.08 -5.68 -4.25
N THR A 58 -0.02 -6.89 -3.71
CA THR A 58 -1.21 -7.72 -3.95
C THR A 58 -2.38 -7.42 -2.99
N GLU A 59 -2.09 -6.86 -1.83
CA GLU A 59 -3.09 -6.44 -0.84
C GLU A 59 -2.95 -4.95 -0.52
N LEU A 60 -4.02 -4.19 -0.77
CA LEU A 60 -4.03 -2.74 -0.58
C LEU A 60 -4.99 -2.37 0.54
N MET A 61 -4.49 -1.76 1.61
CA MET A 61 -5.29 -1.24 2.71
C MET A 61 -5.13 0.28 2.85
N PHE A 62 -6.15 1.01 2.42
CA PHE A 62 -6.21 2.46 2.54
C PHE A 62 -7.06 2.84 3.76
N ARG A 63 -6.46 3.47 4.77
CA ARG A 63 -7.20 3.99 5.92
C ARG A 63 -7.06 5.49 6.00
N ARG A 64 -8.20 6.15 6.19
CA ARG A 64 -8.25 7.59 6.31
C ARG A 64 -7.46 8.11 7.51
N ALA A 65 -7.47 7.36 8.61
CA ALA A 65 -6.75 7.69 9.85
C ALA A 65 -5.24 7.83 9.65
N ASP A 66 -4.64 7.14 8.66
CA ASP A 66 -3.19 7.23 8.36
C ASP A 66 -2.78 8.62 7.80
N PHE A 67 -3.76 9.47 7.52
CA PHE A 67 -3.62 10.82 6.98
C PHE A 67 -4.14 11.89 7.94
N ALA A 68 -4.49 11.53 9.18
CA ALA A 68 -4.89 12.52 10.19
C ALA A 68 -3.67 13.35 10.62
N SER A 69 -3.76 14.67 10.51
CA SER A 69 -2.71 15.62 10.94
C SER A 69 -3.06 16.34 12.25
N GLY A 70 -4.29 16.20 12.74
CA GLY A 70 -4.78 16.86 13.95
C GLY A 70 -5.24 18.31 13.74
N ASN A 71 -5.06 18.88 12.55
CA ASN A 71 -5.39 20.28 12.26
C ASN A 71 -6.76 20.45 11.59
N ASP A 72 -6.89 19.96 10.35
CA ASP A 72 -8.09 20.13 9.53
C ASP A 72 -8.49 18.82 8.87
N SER A 73 -9.70 18.37 9.21
CA SER A 73 -10.27 17.13 8.70
C SER A 73 -10.49 17.12 7.17
N ALA A 74 -10.75 18.28 6.55
CA ALA A 74 -10.99 18.38 5.11
C ALA A 74 -9.69 18.32 4.30
N ASP A 75 -8.62 18.99 4.77
CA ASP A 75 -7.29 18.87 4.15
C ASP A 75 -6.75 17.45 4.27
N ASP A 76 -6.94 16.84 5.44
CA ASP A 76 -6.65 15.44 5.66
C ASP A 76 -7.44 14.54 4.66
N ASP A 77 -8.73 14.83 4.39
CA ASP A 77 -9.59 14.07 3.45
C ASP A 77 -9.05 14.19 2.02
N ARG A 78 -8.72 15.41 1.60
CA ARG A 78 -8.12 15.70 0.31
C ARG A 78 -6.80 14.96 0.11
N ARG A 79 -5.92 14.93 1.12
CA ARG A 79 -4.64 14.21 1.06
C ARG A 79 -4.84 12.72 0.89
N PHE A 80 -5.76 12.13 1.66
CA PHE A 80 -6.10 10.72 1.54
C PHE A 80 -6.63 10.39 0.15
N LEU A 81 -7.64 11.12 -0.34
CA LEU A 81 -8.25 10.91 -1.65
C LEU A 81 -7.21 11.00 -2.77
N LYS A 82 -6.38 12.05 -2.76
CA LYS A 82 -5.33 12.25 -3.77
C LYS A 82 -4.28 11.15 -3.73
N PHE A 83 -3.88 10.69 -2.55
CA PHE A 83 -2.93 9.61 -2.40
C PHE A 83 -3.49 8.29 -2.94
N THR A 84 -4.68 7.89 -2.50
CA THR A 84 -5.31 6.63 -2.95
C THR A 84 -5.52 6.63 -4.45
N ASP A 85 -5.94 7.77 -5.00
CA ASP A 85 -6.15 7.90 -6.44
C ASP A 85 -4.86 7.76 -7.25
N MET A 86 -3.80 8.46 -6.84
CA MET A 86 -2.50 8.38 -7.49
C MET A 86 -1.91 6.99 -7.36
N PHE A 87 -2.03 6.38 -6.19
CA PHE A 87 -1.56 5.02 -5.95
C PHE A 87 -2.25 4.02 -6.88
N LEU A 88 -3.59 4.03 -6.94
CA LEU A 88 -4.34 3.12 -7.80
C LEU A 88 -4.07 3.35 -9.29
N PHE A 89 -3.86 4.61 -9.69
CA PHE A 89 -3.53 4.96 -11.06
C PHE A 89 -2.15 4.43 -11.50
N LEU A 90 -1.16 4.47 -10.60
CA LEU A 90 0.21 4.00 -10.88
C LEU A 90 0.43 2.51 -10.58
N HIS A 91 -0.55 1.84 -9.96
CA HIS A 91 -0.45 0.43 -9.63
C HIS A 91 -0.41 -0.43 -10.90
N ASN A 92 0.62 -1.26 -11.03
CA ASN A 92 0.86 -2.13 -12.17
C ASN A 92 1.12 -3.59 -11.74
N GLY A 93 0.15 -4.14 -11.01
CA GLY A 93 0.17 -5.53 -10.55
C GLY A 93 -1.24 -6.06 -10.25
N PRO A 94 -1.34 -7.36 -9.93
CA PRO A 94 -2.60 -7.97 -9.52
C PRO A 94 -2.99 -7.50 -8.13
N ILE A 95 -4.12 -6.82 -8.00
CA ILE A 95 -4.75 -6.51 -6.72
C ILE A 95 -5.65 -7.69 -6.38
N LEU A 96 -5.36 -8.42 -5.31
CA LEU A 96 -6.13 -9.56 -4.84
C LEU A 96 -7.11 -9.15 -3.75
N LYS A 97 -6.69 -8.24 -2.88
CA LYS A 97 -7.49 -7.70 -1.77
C LYS A 97 -7.41 -6.19 -1.73
N PHE A 98 -8.57 -5.54 -1.65
CA PHE A 98 -8.67 -4.10 -1.52
C PHE A 98 -9.53 -3.75 -0.31
N CYS A 99 -8.94 -3.03 0.64
CA CYS A 99 -9.60 -2.54 1.85
C CYS A 99 -9.57 -1.01 1.84
N LEU A 100 -10.73 -0.38 1.97
CA LEU A 100 -10.89 1.06 2.04
C LEU A 100 -11.64 1.43 3.32
N ASN A 101 -10.99 2.15 4.23
CA ASN A 101 -11.59 2.71 5.43
C ASN A 101 -11.63 4.25 5.33
N THR A 102 -12.83 4.81 5.28
CA THR A 102 -13.06 6.22 4.97
C THR A 102 -14.33 6.78 5.63
N VAL A 103 -14.64 8.06 5.37
CA VAL A 103 -15.85 8.75 5.83
C VAL A 103 -16.79 8.97 4.65
N ALA A 104 -18.09 8.69 4.84
CA ALA A 104 -19.07 8.62 3.74
C ALA A 104 -19.29 9.95 2.95
N ASN A 105 -19.11 11.10 3.58
CA ASN A 105 -19.64 12.38 3.07
C ASN A 105 -18.97 12.88 1.77
N GLU A 106 -17.65 12.68 1.59
CA GLU A 106 -16.94 13.21 0.41
C GLU A 106 -16.75 12.20 -0.73
N MET A 107 -16.94 10.90 -0.47
CA MET A 107 -16.65 9.84 -1.45
C MET A 107 -17.80 9.44 -2.36
N VAL A 108 -19.04 9.59 -1.89
CA VAL A 108 -20.24 8.94 -2.45
C VAL A 108 -20.94 9.81 -3.50
N SER A 109 -20.42 10.99 -3.82
CA SER A 109 -20.98 11.81 -4.90
C SER A 109 -20.93 11.06 -6.24
N THR A 110 -22.06 11.04 -6.96
CA THR A 110 -22.19 10.38 -8.27
C THR A 110 -21.17 10.97 -9.26
N GLY A 111 -20.19 10.16 -9.68
CA GLY A 111 -19.04 10.59 -10.50
C GLY A 111 -17.73 10.85 -9.73
N GLY A 112 -17.71 10.63 -8.41
CA GLY A 112 -16.55 10.84 -7.53
C GLY A 112 -15.48 9.75 -7.57
N TYR A 113 -14.51 9.86 -6.64
CA TYR A 113 -13.37 8.95 -6.51
C TYR A 113 -13.78 7.48 -6.43
N LEU A 114 -14.82 7.15 -5.68
CA LEU A 114 -15.25 5.76 -5.46
C LEU A 114 -15.63 5.06 -6.77
N TYR A 115 -16.42 5.71 -7.63
CA TYR A 115 -16.81 5.12 -8.92
C TYR A 115 -15.58 4.86 -9.80
N ARG A 116 -14.66 5.83 -9.88
CA ARG A 116 -13.42 5.68 -10.65
C ARG A 116 -12.55 4.54 -10.10
N TRP A 117 -12.43 4.43 -8.78
CA TRP A 117 -11.69 3.35 -8.14
C TRP A 117 -12.34 2.00 -8.42
N MET A 118 -13.67 1.88 -8.26
CA MET A 118 -14.40 0.66 -8.63
C MET A 118 -14.16 0.26 -10.09
N LEU A 119 -14.13 1.22 -11.02
CA LEU A 119 -13.82 0.96 -12.42
C LEU A 119 -12.39 0.42 -12.61
N MET A 120 -11.38 1.02 -11.95
CA MET A 120 -10.00 0.52 -11.99
C MET A 120 -9.89 -0.90 -11.40
N LEU A 121 -10.50 -1.11 -10.24
CA LEU A 121 -10.53 -2.39 -9.52
C LEU A 121 -11.25 -3.48 -10.33
N SER A 122 -12.31 -3.15 -11.07
CA SER A 122 -13.07 -4.10 -11.90
C SER A 122 -12.23 -4.76 -13.00
N ARG A 123 -11.18 -4.07 -13.47
CA ARG A 123 -10.25 -4.54 -14.51
C ARG A 123 -9.13 -5.40 -13.94
N ASN A 124 -9.09 -5.59 -12.62
CA ASN A 124 -8.04 -6.31 -11.90
C ASN A 124 -8.52 -7.70 -11.41
N LYS A 125 -7.60 -8.52 -10.88
CA LYS A 125 -7.82 -9.90 -10.41
C LYS A 125 -8.37 -9.98 -8.98
N ILE A 126 -9.17 -8.99 -8.58
CA ILE A 126 -9.65 -8.83 -7.20
C ILE A 126 -10.53 -10.00 -6.79
N LYS A 127 -10.24 -10.51 -5.59
CA LYS A 127 -10.99 -11.57 -4.92
C LYS A 127 -11.85 -11.01 -3.79
N GLU A 128 -11.33 -10.01 -3.08
CA GLU A 128 -11.95 -9.44 -1.89
C GLU A 128 -11.94 -7.91 -1.94
N ILE A 129 -13.11 -7.30 -1.76
CA ILE A 129 -13.27 -5.86 -1.56
C ILE A 129 -13.92 -5.64 -0.20
N GLN A 130 -13.26 -4.85 0.66
CA GLN A 130 -13.82 -4.39 1.92
C GLN A 130 -13.95 -2.87 1.90
N LEU A 131 -15.19 -2.37 2.03
CA LEU A 131 -15.47 -0.95 2.18
C LEU A 131 -15.97 -0.71 3.60
N GLN A 132 -15.20 0.03 4.38
CA GLN A 132 -15.56 0.47 5.71
C GLN A 132 -15.80 1.98 5.67
N THR A 133 -17.04 2.38 5.97
CA THR A 133 -17.40 3.80 6.01
C THR A 133 -17.89 4.16 7.40
N SER A 134 -17.30 5.19 7.99
CA SER A 134 -17.87 5.87 9.15
C SER A 134 -18.75 7.02 8.68
N ILE A 135 -19.94 7.18 9.26
CA ILE A 135 -20.69 8.43 9.15
C ILE A 135 -20.13 9.39 10.21
N ARG A 136 -19.83 10.64 9.84
CA ARG A 136 -19.61 11.72 10.82
C ARG A 136 -20.98 12.18 11.30
N ASP A 137 -21.59 11.41 12.19
CA ASP A 137 -22.67 11.92 13.02
C ASP A 137 -22.08 12.36 14.35
N SER A 138 -22.57 13.47 14.90
CA SER A 138 -22.07 14.09 16.14
C SER A 138 -22.25 13.23 17.39
N TYR A 139 -22.84 12.04 17.26
CA TYR A 139 -23.00 11.05 18.31
C TYR A 139 -22.63 9.65 17.81
N LYS A 140 -21.39 9.23 18.12
CA LYS A 140 -20.75 7.92 17.85
C LYS A 140 -20.63 7.51 16.37
N PRO A 141 -19.42 7.16 15.89
CA PRO A 141 -19.22 6.70 14.52
C PRO A 141 -19.91 5.35 14.28
N ILE A 142 -20.96 5.33 13.46
CA ILE A 142 -21.56 4.09 12.95
C ILE A 142 -20.63 3.55 11.85
N GLN A 143 -20.04 2.40 12.09
CA GLN A 143 -19.15 1.70 11.17
C GLN A 143 -19.96 0.74 10.32
N TYR A 144 -20.10 1.03 9.02
CA TYR A 144 -20.68 0.08 8.07
C TYR A 144 -19.53 -0.69 7.41
N LYS A 145 -19.59 -2.02 7.45
CA LYS A 145 -18.63 -2.91 6.77
C LYS A 145 -19.34 -3.62 5.63
N TYR A 146 -18.93 -3.33 4.40
CA TYR A 146 -19.38 -4.05 3.22
C TYR A 146 -18.24 -4.95 2.73
N SER A 147 -18.52 -6.24 2.58
CA SER A 147 -17.59 -7.22 2.03
C SER A 147 -18.18 -7.80 0.75
N PHE A 148 -17.48 -7.63 -0.37
CA PHE A 148 -17.86 -8.25 -1.63
C PHE A 148 -16.79 -9.29 -2.00
N ASN A 149 -17.22 -10.54 -2.12
CA ASN A 149 -16.38 -11.63 -2.61
C ASN A 149 -16.80 -11.94 -4.05
N LYS A 150 -15.83 -11.95 -4.97
CA LYS A 150 -16.11 -12.39 -6.35
C LYS A 150 -16.24 -13.92 -6.33
N ALA A 151 -17.47 -14.42 -6.45
CA ALA A 151 -17.71 -15.85 -6.61
C ALA A 151 -16.95 -16.36 -7.84
N GLN A 152 -16.07 -17.35 -7.65
CA GLN A 152 -15.46 -18.03 -8.78
C GLN A 152 -16.56 -18.83 -9.47
N GLY A 153 -16.89 -18.44 -10.71
CA GLY A 153 -17.78 -19.23 -11.54
C GLY A 153 -17.22 -20.63 -11.68
N ALA A 154 -18.00 -21.62 -11.27
CA ALA A 154 -17.76 -23.01 -11.56
C ALA A 154 -17.58 -23.15 -13.07
N LYS A 155 -16.41 -23.67 -13.49
CA LYS A 155 -16.23 -24.14 -14.85
C LYS A 155 -17.09 -25.38 -14.99
N ASN A 156 -18.18 -25.28 -15.76
CA ASN A 156 -18.82 -26.42 -16.41
C ASN A 156 -18.16 -26.64 -17.77
#